data_AF-A0A1S2H6Y6-F1
#
_entry.id   AF-A0A1S2H6Y6-F1
#
_cell.length_a   1.000
_cell.length_b   1.000
_cell.length_c   1.000
_cell.angle_alpha   90.00
_cell.angle_beta   90.00
_cell.angle_gamma   90.00
#
_symmetry.space_group_name_H-M   'P 1'
#
loop_
_entity.id
_entity.type
_entity.pdbx_description
1 polymer ?
#
loop_
_entity_poly.entity_id
_entity_poly.type
_entity_poly.pdbx_seq_one_letter_code
_entity_poly.pdbx_strand_id
1 'polypeptide(L)'
;MAPKKSKRITKAEKLVLAELPDAPIWEGLTVKGAKVSKRVVCVDRTWAPGGGPDDKGGNAGYVVVKFPKKMSGKIKLGDPQDGECADYEPTAASSAAKVDVPKKLKKKKGLLVSTKFGDEWPLTVPYAVVHCRNITAGGMYLNVVTLDAPDGTRYAVNGTAQDHTSYPEINPIWAPNPDVDGLKIDISPVIDAGLKLCK
;
A
#
# COMPACT_ATOMS: atom_id res chain seq x y z
N MET A 1 4.62 11.66 37.19
CA MET A 1 4.89 12.27 35.87
C MET A 1 4.16 11.46 34.81
N ALA A 2 3.16 12.02 34.13
CA ALA A 2 2.43 11.30 33.09
C ALA A 2 3.35 10.97 31.89
N PRO A 3 3.25 9.78 31.27
CA PRO A 3 4.07 9.44 30.12
C PRO A 3 3.80 10.41 28.97
N LYS A 4 4.87 11.02 28.43
CA LYS A 4 4.77 11.95 27.30
C LYS A 4 4.18 11.22 26.09
N LYS A 5 2.98 11.61 25.67
CA LYS A 5 2.34 11.14 24.42
C LYS A 5 3.30 11.37 23.24
N SER A 6 3.41 10.38 22.36
CA SER A 6 4.26 10.47 21.16
C SER A 6 3.79 11.62 20.26
N LYS A 7 4.73 12.42 19.72
CA LYS A 7 4.44 13.48 18.74
C LYS A 7 3.59 12.99 17.56
N ARG A 8 3.74 11.72 17.15
CA ARG A 8 2.94 11.13 16.06
C ARG A 8 1.49 10.88 16.47
N ILE A 9 1.25 10.45 17.71
CA ILE A 9 -0.10 10.23 18.24
C ILE A 9 -0.84 11.58 18.29
N THR A 10 -0.21 12.61 18.86
CA THR A 10 -0.81 13.95 18.91
C THR A 10 -1.07 14.53 17.52
N LYS A 11 -0.20 14.25 16.53
CA LYS A 11 -0.42 14.68 15.15
C LYS A 11 -1.59 13.93 14.50
N ALA A 12 -1.71 12.62 14.73
CA ALA A 12 -2.82 11.83 14.21
C ALA A 12 -4.17 12.29 14.81
N GLU A 13 -4.23 12.49 16.12
CA GLU A 13 -5.43 12.99 16.82
C GLU A 13 -5.90 14.33 16.25
N LYS A 14 -4.98 15.29 16.04
CA LYS A 14 -5.31 16.59 15.44
C LYS A 14 -5.82 16.49 14.02
N LEU A 15 -5.23 15.60 13.21
CA LEU A 15 -5.67 15.40 11.83
C LEU A 15 -7.08 14.81 11.77
N VAL A 16 -7.37 13.82 12.61
CA VAL A 16 -8.70 13.21 12.66
C VAL A 16 -9.76 14.22 13.07
N LEU A 17 -9.47 15.07 14.06
CA LEU A 17 -10.39 16.14 14.46
C LEU A 17 -10.59 17.21 13.36
N ALA A 18 -9.53 17.53 12.62
CA ALA A 18 -9.59 18.56 11.58
C ALA A 18 -10.32 18.12 10.30
N GLU A 19 -10.45 16.82 10.07
CA GLU A 19 -11.13 16.24 8.90
C GLU A 19 -12.63 16.01 9.14
N LEU A 20 -13.14 16.27 10.35
CA LEU A 20 -14.56 16.08 10.65
C LEU A 20 -15.39 17.16 9.97
N PRO A 21 -16.58 16.81 9.44
CA PRO A 21 -17.50 17.80 8.89
C PRO A 21 -18.12 18.64 10.02
N ASP A 22 -18.56 19.85 9.67
CA ASP A 22 -19.18 20.82 10.60
C ASP A 22 -20.63 20.43 10.98
N ALA A 23 -20.85 19.20 11.46
CA ALA A 23 -22.16 18.74 11.90
C ALA A 23 -22.27 18.74 13.44
N PRO A 24 -23.43 19.10 14.02
CA PRO A 24 -23.64 19.13 15.48
C PRO A 24 -23.33 17.80 16.18
N ILE A 25 -23.53 16.67 15.49
CA ILE A 25 -23.20 15.33 16.00
C ILE A 25 -21.71 15.13 16.35
N TRP A 26 -20.82 16.03 15.88
CA TRP A 26 -19.39 16.04 16.16
C TRP A 26 -18.99 17.03 17.26
N GLU A 27 -19.91 17.83 17.76
CA GLU A 27 -19.63 18.81 18.80
C GLU A 27 -19.16 18.10 20.08
N GLY A 28 -18.00 18.50 20.59
CA GLY A 28 -17.38 17.88 21.76
C GLY A 28 -16.79 16.48 21.51
N LEU A 29 -16.69 16.00 20.26
CA LEU A 29 -16.05 14.72 19.96
C LEU A 29 -14.62 14.69 20.54
N THR A 30 -14.33 13.62 21.27
CA THR A 30 -12.98 13.35 21.78
C THR A 30 -12.31 12.25 20.97
N VAL A 31 -10.99 12.29 20.92
CA VAL A 31 -10.17 11.30 20.19
C VAL A 31 -9.07 10.74 21.06
N LYS A 32 -8.75 9.46 20.85
CA LYS A 32 -7.67 8.77 21.57
C LYS A 32 -6.85 7.92 20.59
N GLY A 33 -5.62 8.35 20.35
CA GLY A 33 -4.70 7.64 19.48
C GLY A 33 -3.99 6.48 20.16
N ALA A 34 -4.10 5.29 19.57
CA ALA A 34 -3.35 4.09 19.89
C ALA A 34 -2.26 3.85 18.83
N LYS A 35 -1.04 3.57 19.28
CA LYS A 35 0.05 3.18 18.38
C LYS A 35 -0.14 1.74 17.93
N VAL A 36 -0.44 1.55 16.65
CA VAL A 36 -0.48 0.22 16.03
C VAL A 36 0.93 -0.21 15.59
N SER A 37 1.65 0.67 14.90
CA SER A 37 2.99 0.35 14.37
C SER A 37 3.91 1.56 14.36
N LYS A 38 5.11 1.43 13.75
CA LYS A 38 6.02 2.58 13.58
C LYS A 38 5.39 3.69 12.73
N ARG A 39 4.53 3.36 11.77
CA ARG A 39 3.95 4.31 10.80
C ARG A 39 2.43 4.37 10.84
N VAL A 40 1.79 3.59 11.69
CA VAL A 40 0.32 3.50 11.76
C VAL A 40 -0.12 3.86 13.18
N VAL A 41 -1.03 4.82 13.28
CA VAL A 41 -1.72 5.21 14.50
C VAL A 41 -3.21 4.99 14.24
N CYS A 42 -3.87 4.19 15.07
CA CYS A 42 -5.32 4.11 15.10
C CYS A 42 -5.82 5.18 16.06
N VAL A 43 -6.91 5.85 15.74
CA VAL A 43 -7.49 6.93 16.55
C VAL A 43 -8.94 6.61 16.82
N ASP A 44 -9.24 6.22 18.06
CA ASP A 44 -10.61 6.06 18.54
C ASP A 44 -11.28 7.43 18.58
N ARG A 45 -12.57 7.45 18.27
CA ARG A 45 -13.42 8.63 18.33
C ARG A 45 -14.58 8.35 19.28
N THR A 46 -14.92 9.34 20.09
CA THR A 46 -15.98 9.20 21.09
C THR A 46 -16.83 10.44 21.10
N TRP A 47 -18.13 10.29 20.81
CA TRP A 47 -19.13 11.34 20.89
C TRP A 47 -19.27 11.82 22.33
N ALA A 48 -19.39 13.14 22.49
CA ALA A 48 -19.81 13.73 23.75
C ALA A 48 -21.26 13.33 24.07
N PRO A 49 -21.68 13.43 25.35
CA PRO A 49 -23.10 13.35 25.69
C PRO A 49 -23.91 14.36 24.86
N GLY A 50 -25.01 13.92 24.24
CA GLY A 50 -25.77 14.73 23.28
C GLY A 50 -25.32 14.59 21.82
N GLY A 51 -24.29 13.78 21.54
CA GLY A 51 -23.84 13.45 20.19
C GLY A 51 -24.15 12.01 19.78
N GLY A 52 -23.96 11.70 18.50
CA GLY A 52 -24.22 10.38 17.93
C GLY A 52 -25.69 10.14 17.52
N PRO A 53 -26.01 8.98 16.92
CA PRO A 53 -27.33 8.72 16.33
C PRO A 53 -28.50 8.68 17.32
N ASP A 54 -28.22 8.49 18.62
CA ASP A 54 -29.22 8.40 19.68
C ASP A 54 -29.04 9.46 20.78
N ASP A 55 -28.22 10.48 20.54
CA ASP A 55 -27.88 11.58 21.46
C ASP A 55 -27.28 11.13 22.81
N LYS A 56 -26.91 9.87 22.99
CA LYS A 56 -26.32 9.36 24.23
C LYS A 56 -24.81 9.53 24.30
N GLY A 57 -24.18 9.98 23.22
CA GLY A 57 -22.74 9.92 23.06
C GLY A 57 -22.23 8.50 22.87
N GLY A 58 -20.93 8.30 23.10
CA GLY A 58 -20.32 6.97 23.07
C GLY A 58 -19.45 6.72 21.84
N ASN A 59 -19.27 5.45 21.47
CA ASN A 59 -18.27 5.06 20.48
C ASN A 59 -18.65 5.55 19.07
N ALA A 60 -17.83 6.43 18.51
CA ALA A 60 -17.97 7.01 17.17
C ALA A 60 -17.10 6.29 16.13
N GLY A 61 -16.66 5.06 16.42
CA GLY A 61 -15.73 4.30 15.63
C GLY A 61 -14.28 4.79 15.76
N TYR A 62 -13.42 4.30 14.87
CA TYR A 62 -12.01 4.70 14.79
C TYR A 62 -11.62 5.12 13.39
N VAL A 63 -10.49 5.83 13.30
CA VAL A 63 -9.85 6.22 12.04
C VAL A 63 -8.38 5.80 12.06
N VAL A 64 -7.90 5.21 10.97
CA VAL A 64 -6.50 4.78 10.85
C VAL A 64 -5.67 5.85 10.13
N VAL A 65 -4.65 6.37 10.80
CA VAL A 65 -3.72 7.37 10.25
C VAL A 65 -2.40 6.71 9.88
N LYS A 66 -2.05 6.75 8.59
CA LYS A 66 -0.82 6.19 8.02
C LYS A 66 0.18 7.29 7.69
N PHE A 67 1.34 7.24 8.34
CA PHE A 67 2.44 8.18 8.13
C PHE A 67 3.38 7.70 7.00
N PRO A 68 3.85 8.61 6.14
CA PRO A 68 4.78 8.28 5.07
C PRO A 68 6.15 7.85 5.61
N LYS A 69 6.93 7.14 4.79
CA LYS A 69 8.35 6.82 5.08
C LYS A 69 9.23 8.07 5.01
N LYS A 70 9.02 8.93 4.03
CA LYS A 70 9.74 10.21 3.83
C LYS A 70 9.00 11.34 4.56
N MET A 71 9.73 12.28 5.16
CA MET A 71 9.11 13.43 5.86
C MET A 71 8.28 14.33 4.93
N SER A 72 8.59 14.37 3.64
CA SER A 72 7.85 15.11 2.62
C SER A 72 6.60 14.39 2.09
N GLY A 73 6.35 13.15 2.50
CA GLY A 73 5.19 12.41 2.03
C GLY A 73 3.89 12.95 2.64
N LYS A 74 2.77 12.67 1.97
CA LYS A 74 1.43 12.95 2.51
C LYS A 74 1.06 11.92 3.58
N ILE A 75 0.44 12.38 4.65
CA ILE A 75 -0.17 11.50 5.66
C ILE A 75 -1.52 11.06 5.09
N LYS A 76 -1.81 9.76 5.11
CA LYS A 76 -3.09 9.21 4.66
C LYS A 76 -4.00 9.00 5.87
N LEU A 77 -5.19 9.59 5.84
CA LEU A 77 -6.28 9.25 6.75
C LEU A 77 -7.12 8.18 6.07
N GLY A 78 -7.40 7.09 6.78
CA GLY A 78 -8.37 6.09 6.33
C GLY A 78 -9.79 6.55 6.60
N ASP A 79 -10.74 5.82 6.02
CA ASP A 79 -12.16 6.08 6.28
C ASP A 79 -12.52 5.72 7.73
N PRO A 80 -13.52 6.42 8.30
CA PRO A 80 -14.23 5.99 9.51
C PRO A 80 -14.59 4.52 9.48
N GLN A 81 -14.23 3.78 10.54
CA GLN A 81 -14.61 2.39 10.75
C GLN A 81 -15.36 2.26 12.08
N ASP A 82 -16.32 1.35 12.16
CA ASP A 82 -17.00 1.02 13.41
C ASP A 82 -16.10 0.19 14.34
N GLY A 83 -16.35 0.29 15.65
CA GLY A 83 -15.61 -0.46 16.68
C GLY A 83 -14.52 0.36 17.37
N GLU A 84 -13.54 -0.32 17.97
CA GLU A 84 -12.44 0.31 18.72
C GLU A 84 -11.08 -0.09 18.12
N CYS A 85 -10.09 0.77 18.31
CA CYS A 85 -8.70 0.50 17.99
C CYS A 85 -8.13 -0.72 18.73
N ALA A 86 -8.77 -1.17 19.82
CA ALA A 86 -8.40 -2.40 20.52
C ALA A 86 -8.65 -3.64 19.66
N ASP A 87 -9.73 -3.62 18.87
CA ASP A 87 -10.12 -4.70 17.94
C ASP A 87 -9.56 -4.48 16.54
N TYR A 88 -8.89 -3.34 16.30
CA TYR A 88 -8.16 -3.10 15.08
C TYR A 88 -6.97 -4.05 14.98
N GLU A 89 -7.23 -5.22 14.41
CA GLU A 89 -6.20 -6.00 13.79
C GLU A 89 -5.83 -5.29 12.49
N PRO A 90 -4.57 -4.82 12.33
CA PRO A 90 -4.14 -4.38 11.03
C PRO A 90 -4.23 -5.59 10.09
N THR A 91 -5.33 -5.69 9.33
CA THR A 91 -5.37 -6.51 8.11
C THR A 91 -4.12 -6.12 7.36
N ALA A 92 -3.24 -7.10 7.17
CA ALA A 92 -1.82 -6.90 6.97
C ALA A 92 -1.48 -6.14 5.68
N ALA A 93 -1.78 -4.83 5.65
CA ALA A 93 -1.01 -3.89 4.90
C ALA A 93 0.34 -3.78 5.62
N SER A 94 1.29 -4.60 5.17
CA SER A 94 2.70 -4.50 5.55
C SER A 94 3.02 -4.93 7.00
N SER A 95 2.75 -6.19 7.36
CA SER A 95 3.86 -6.96 7.91
C SER A 95 4.64 -7.49 6.69
N ALA A 96 5.83 -6.93 6.47
CA ALA A 96 6.82 -7.60 5.66
C ALA A 96 7.19 -8.89 6.42
N ALA A 97 6.35 -9.93 6.31
CA ALA A 97 6.84 -11.28 6.48
C ALA A 97 8.11 -11.35 5.64
N LYS A 98 9.23 -11.77 6.25
CA LYS A 98 10.52 -11.89 5.56
C LYS A 98 10.23 -12.60 4.23
N VAL A 99 10.28 -11.86 3.12
CA VAL A 99 9.98 -12.46 1.82
C VAL A 99 11.02 -13.55 1.61
N ASP A 100 10.56 -14.80 1.65
CA ASP A 100 11.45 -15.94 1.49
C ASP A 100 11.78 -16.11 0.01
N VAL A 101 12.80 -15.37 -0.42
CA VAL A 101 13.36 -15.51 -1.76
C VAL A 101 14.32 -16.70 -1.77
N PRO A 102 14.11 -17.71 -2.63
CA PRO A 102 15.05 -18.81 -2.81
C PRO A 102 16.48 -18.31 -3.01
N LYS A 103 17.47 -18.94 -2.35
CA LYS A 103 18.90 -18.51 -2.39
C LYS A 103 19.42 -18.32 -3.82
N LYS A 104 18.98 -19.18 -4.75
CA LYS A 104 19.33 -19.12 -6.19
C LYS A 104 18.89 -17.81 -6.87
N LEU A 105 17.78 -17.21 -6.43
CA LEU A 105 17.23 -16.00 -7.02
C LEU A 105 17.87 -14.72 -6.44
N LYS A 106 18.41 -14.76 -5.21
CA LYS A 106 19.05 -13.60 -4.56
C LYS A 106 20.18 -12.96 -5.36
N LYS A 107 20.81 -13.72 -6.27
CA LYS A 107 21.90 -13.25 -7.15
C LYS A 107 21.43 -12.84 -8.54
N LYS A 108 20.16 -12.97 -8.88
CA LYS A 108 19.62 -12.62 -10.19
C LYS A 108 19.50 -11.09 -10.32
N LYS A 109 20.05 -10.52 -11.40
CA LYS A 109 20.04 -9.07 -11.65
C LYS A 109 18.63 -8.48 -11.75
N GLY A 110 17.67 -9.26 -12.24
CA GLY A 110 16.26 -8.86 -12.34
C GLY A 110 15.41 -9.15 -11.10
N LEU A 111 15.99 -9.54 -9.97
CA LEU A 111 15.19 -9.81 -8.76
C LEU A 111 14.62 -8.50 -8.18
N LEU A 112 13.30 -8.42 -8.15
CA LEU A 112 12.52 -7.40 -7.47
C LEU A 112 11.83 -8.01 -6.25
N VAL A 113 11.83 -7.29 -5.12
CA VAL A 113 11.26 -7.78 -3.86
C VAL A 113 10.39 -6.70 -3.26
N SER A 114 9.15 -7.02 -2.91
CA SER A 114 8.15 -6.05 -2.44
C SER A 114 8.65 -5.18 -1.29
N THR A 115 9.45 -5.72 -0.38
CA THR A 115 10.01 -4.99 0.77
C THR A 115 10.90 -3.81 0.38
N LYS A 116 11.51 -3.83 -0.81
CA LYS A 116 12.31 -2.73 -1.35
C LYS A 116 11.45 -1.58 -1.88
N PHE A 117 10.26 -1.90 -2.41
CA PHE A 117 9.33 -0.95 -3.02
C PHE A 117 8.28 -0.45 -2.01
N GLY A 118 7.95 -1.24 -1.00
CA GLY A 118 6.96 -0.89 0.02
C GLY A 118 5.59 -0.69 -0.61
N ASP A 119 5.02 0.50 -0.41
CA ASP A 119 3.67 0.84 -0.84
C ASP A 119 3.60 1.10 -2.38
N GLU A 120 4.74 1.24 -3.05
CA GLU A 120 4.86 1.38 -4.52
C GLU A 120 4.99 0.02 -5.23
N TRP A 121 4.90 -1.10 -4.50
CA TRP A 121 5.01 -2.42 -5.10
C TRP A 121 3.74 -2.75 -5.92
N PRO A 122 3.85 -2.93 -7.24
CA PRO A 122 2.66 -3.03 -8.09
C PRO A 122 2.11 -4.45 -8.24
N LEU A 123 2.70 -5.44 -7.57
CA LEU A 123 2.31 -6.85 -7.71
C LEU A 123 1.70 -7.40 -6.42
N THR A 124 0.81 -8.38 -6.55
CA THR A 124 0.26 -9.10 -5.39
C THR A 124 1.24 -10.13 -4.83
N VAL A 125 2.21 -10.57 -5.64
CA VAL A 125 3.26 -11.54 -5.26
C VAL A 125 4.41 -10.86 -4.51
N PRO A 126 5.09 -11.53 -3.56
CA PRO A 126 6.07 -10.88 -2.70
C PRO A 126 7.43 -10.59 -3.38
N TYR A 127 7.74 -11.27 -4.48
CA TYR A 127 8.92 -11.01 -5.32
C TYR A 127 8.65 -11.43 -6.77
N ALA A 128 9.49 -10.94 -7.68
CA ALA A 128 9.45 -11.25 -9.10
C ALA A 128 10.87 -11.25 -9.66
N VAL A 129 11.12 -11.97 -10.75
CA VAL A 129 12.37 -11.85 -11.51
C VAL A 129 12.07 -11.34 -12.90
N VAL A 130 12.43 -10.09 -13.18
CA VAL A 130 12.28 -9.51 -14.52
C VAL A 130 13.40 -9.97 -15.45
N HIS A 131 13.06 -10.08 -16.73
CA HIS A 131 13.96 -10.43 -17.83
C HIS A 131 13.72 -9.48 -18.98
N CYS A 132 14.77 -9.24 -19.77
CA CYS A 132 14.64 -8.60 -21.06
C CYS A 132 15.24 -9.46 -22.16
N ARG A 133 14.57 -9.47 -23.32
CA ARG A 133 15.09 -9.97 -24.59
C ARG A 133 14.89 -8.91 -25.67
N ASN A 134 15.93 -8.62 -26.43
CA ASN A 134 15.83 -7.79 -27.62
C ASN A 134 15.36 -8.64 -28.82
N ILE A 135 14.45 -8.10 -29.62
CA ILE A 135 14.00 -8.72 -30.87
C ILE A 135 14.04 -7.70 -32.01
N THR A 136 14.05 -8.18 -33.25
CA THR A 136 13.83 -7.35 -34.44
C THR A 136 12.48 -7.72 -35.05
N ALA A 137 11.56 -6.77 -35.15
CA ALA A 137 10.27 -6.95 -35.81
C ALA A 137 9.93 -5.70 -36.63
N GLY A 138 9.46 -5.90 -37.86
CA GLY A 138 9.15 -4.79 -38.76
C GLY A 138 10.35 -3.86 -39.05
N GLY A 139 11.58 -4.37 -38.98
CA GLY A 139 12.81 -3.57 -39.15
C GLY A 139 13.20 -2.72 -37.93
N MET A 140 12.49 -2.81 -36.80
CA MET A 140 12.78 -2.08 -35.57
C MET A 140 13.34 -2.99 -34.49
N TYR A 141 14.25 -2.47 -33.67
CA TYR A 141 14.73 -3.12 -32.45
C TYR A 141 13.75 -2.86 -31.31
N LEU A 142 13.15 -3.94 -30.78
CA LEU A 142 12.16 -3.87 -29.72
C LEU A 142 12.63 -4.63 -28.47
N ASN A 143 12.17 -4.16 -27.31
CA ASN A 143 12.51 -4.73 -26.01
C ASN A 143 11.33 -5.52 -25.45
N VAL A 144 11.49 -6.83 -25.35
CA VAL A 144 10.51 -7.74 -24.75
C VAL A 144 10.81 -7.87 -23.27
N VAL A 145 9.95 -7.31 -22.41
CA VAL A 145 10.08 -7.41 -20.95
C VAL A 145 9.09 -8.43 -20.39
N THR A 146 9.61 -9.44 -19.71
CA THR A 146 8.82 -10.50 -19.06
C THR A 146 9.20 -10.60 -17.59
N LEU A 147 8.34 -11.17 -16.73
CA LEU A 147 8.72 -11.56 -15.37
C LEU A 147 8.39 -13.02 -15.08
N ASP A 148 9.21 -13.65 -14.23
CA ASP A 148 8.84 -14.88 -13.53
C ASP A 148 8.25 -14.53 -12.16
N ALA A 149 7.05 -15.05 -11.90
CA ALA A 149 6.40 -15.00 -10.60
C ALA A 149 6.80 -16.21 -9.73
N PRO A 150 6.57 -16.16 -8.40
CA PRO A 150 6.93 -17.25 -7.49
C PRO A 150 6.23 -18.59 -7.76
N ASP A 151 5.06 -18.54 -8.40
CA ASP A 151 4.28 -19.71 -8.84
C ASP A 151 4.90 -20.42 -10.06
N GLY A 152 5.96 -19.84 -10.65
CA GLY A 152 6.62 -20.35 -11.85
C GLY A 152 6.01 -19.84 -13.16
N THR A 153 4.92 -19.08 -13.11
CA THR A 153 4.31 -18.49 -14.29
C THR A 153 5.16 -17.32 -14.80
N ARG A 154 5.39 -17.29 -16.12
CA ARG A 154 6.03 -16.16 -16.79
C ARG A 154 4.98 -15.28 -17.44
N TYR A 155 5.01 -13.98 -17.15
CA TYR A 155 4.06 -13.00 -17.66
C TYR A 155 4.72 -11.98 -18.59
N ALA A 156 3.95 -11.49 -19.57
CA ALA A 156 4.31 -10.34 -20.40
C ALA A 156 4.04 -9.04 -19.62
N VAL A 157 5.04 -8.15 -19.55
CA VAL A 157 4.99 -6.94 -18.71
C VAL A 157 4.77 -5.66 -19.51
N ASN A 158 5.26 -5.60 -20.76
CA ASN A 158 5.05 -4.46 -21.66
C ASN A 158 4.30 -4.88 -22.93
N GLY A 159 3.80 -3.90 -23.69
CA GLY A 159 3.04 -4.15 -24.93
C GLY A 159 3.80 -5.03 -25.92
N THR A 160 5.09 -4.75 -26.14
CA THR A 160 5.94 -5.58 -27.01
C THR A 160 6.00 -7.05 -26.58
N ALA A 161 6.03 -7.34 -25.27
CA ALA A 161 5.99 -8.72 -24.81
C ALA A 161 4.62 -9.36 -25.02
N GLN A 162 3.53 -8.60 -24.91
CA GLN A 162 2.18 -9.10 -25.21
C GLN A 162 2.04 -9.42 -26.70
N ASP A 163 2.57 -8.56 -27.57
CA ASP A 163 2.45 -8.72 -29.03
C ASP A 163 3.36 -9.82 -29.60
N HIS A 164 4.51 -10.08 -28.96
CA HIS A 164 5.56 -10.95 -29.52
C HIS A 164 5.92 -12.17 -28.66
N THR A 165 5.11 -12.50 -27.66
CA THR A 165 5.25 -13.74 -26.90
C THR A 165 3.89 -14.40 -26.70
N SER A 166 3.89 -15.67 -26.29
CA SER A 166 2.67 -16.38 -25.89
C SER A 166 2.43 -16.34 -24.37
N TYR A 167 3.13 -15.45 -23.65
CA TYR A 167 3.00 -15.37 -22.20
C TYR A 167 1.72 -14.61 -21.82
N PRO A 168 1.02 -15.03 -20.75
CA PRO A 168 -0.15 -14.33 -20.26
C PRO A 168 0.17 -12.89 -19.84
N GLU A 169 -0.84 -12.03 -19.88
CA GLU A 169 -0.77 -10.68 -19.32
C GLU A 169 -0.61 -10.70 -17.80
N ILE A 170 0.03 -9.66 -17.26
CA ILE A 170 0.32 -9.53 -15.82
C ILE A 170 -0.93 -9.31 -14.94
N ASN A 171 -2.10 -9.04 -15.52
CA ASN A 171 -3.34 -8.70 -14.81
C ASN A 171 -3.67 -9.57 -13.58
N PRO A 172 -3.49 -10.91 -13.60
CA PRO A 172 -3.80 -11.77 -12.45
C PRO A 172 -2.97 -11.46 -11.21
N ILE A 173 -1.75 -10.93 -11.39
CA ILE A 173 -0.83 -10.58 -10.29
C ILE A 173 -0.62 -9.07 -10.15
N TRP A 174 -1.34 -8.26 -10.93
CA TRP A 174 -1.26 -6.81 -10.86
C TRP A 174 -2.15 -6.28 -9.74
N ALA A 175 -1.53 -5.67 -8.73
CA ALA A 175 -2.20 -5.17 -7.54
C ALA A 175 -3.19 -4.04 -7.88
N PRO A 176 -4.41 -4.07 -7.32
CA PRO A 176 -5.33 -2.94 -7.40
C PRO A 176 -4.75 -1.72 -6.69
N ASN A 177 -5.07 -0.54 -7.20
CA ASN A 177 -4.70 0.71 -6.56
C ASN A 177 -5.58 0.91 -5.31
N PRO A 178 -5.00 1.01 -4.11
CA PRO A 178 -5.79 1.21 -2.89
C PRO A 178 -6.43 2.60 -2.79
N ASP A 179 -5.96 3.57 -3.59
CA ASP A 179 -6.41 4.96 -3.55
C ASP A 179 -7.52 5.25 -4.59
N VAL A 180 -7.68 4.40 -5.61
CA VAL A 180 -8.68 4.60 -6.69
C VAL A 180 -9.26 3.25 -7.11
N ASP A 181 -10.55 3.06 -6.88
CA ASP A 181 -11.25 1.82 -7.23
C ASP A 181 -11.21 1.55 -8.74
N GLY A 182 -11.14 0.27 -9.11
CA GLY A 182 -11.01 -0.19 -10.50
C GLY A 182 -9.64 0.05 -11.16
N LEU A 183 -8.75 0.85 -10.57
CA LEU A 183 -7.39 1.07 -11.10
C LEU A 183 -6.37 0.07 -10.56
N LYS A 184 -5.24 -0.03 -11.25
CA LYS A 184 -4.07 -0.79 -10.82
C LYS A 184 -2.95 0.14 -10.35
N ILE A 185 -2.07 -0.33 -9.47
CA ILE A 185 -0.87 0.41 -9.07
C ILE A 185 0.03 0.61 -10.30
N ASP A 186 0.69 1.76 -10.43
CA ASP A 186 1.60 2.01 -11.56
C ASP A 186 2.67 0.91 -11.71
N ILE A 187 2.71 0.27 -12.88
CA ILE A 187 3.64 -0.85 -13.19
C ILE A 187 4.99 -0.36 -13.72
N SER A 188 5.12 0.94 -14.02
CA SER A 188 6.34 1.54 -14.59
C SER A 188 7.62 1.15 -13.84
N PRO A 189 7.68 1.08 -12.49
CA PRO A 189 8.88 0.65 -11.77
C PRO A 189 9.37 -0.76 -12.13
N VAL A 190 8.47 -1.67 -12.50
CA VAL A 190 8.80 -3.05 -12.93
C VAL A 190 9.27 -3.04 -14.38
N ILE A 191 8.59 -2.30 -15.26
CA ILE A 191 8.98 -2.15 -16.67
C ILE A 191 10.38 -1.54 -16.76
N ASP A 192 10.63 -0.42 -16.07
CA ASP A 192 11.93 0.26 -16.06
C ASP A 192 13.05 -0.63 -15.54
N ALA A 193 12.78 -1.44 -14.52
CA ALA A 193 13.75 -2.39 -14.01
C ALA A 193 14.08 -3.48 -15.03
N GLY A 194 13.10 -3.94 -15.80
CA GLY A 194 13.28 -4.89 -16.90
C GLY A 194 14.04 -4.27 -18.08
N LEU A 195 13.67 -3.05 -18.49
CA LEU A 195 14.29 -2.35 -19.61
C LEU A 195 15.79 -2.08 -19.37
N LYS A 196 16.18 -1.81 -18.11
CA LYS A 196 17.60 -1.68 -17.72
C LYS A 196 18.43 -2.96 -17.91
N LEU A 197 17.78 -4.11 -18.13
CA LEU A 197 18.45 -5.37 -18.43
C LEU A 197 18.63 -5.62 -19.94
N CYS A 198 17.91 -4.89 -20.79
CA CYS A 198 18.08 -4.95 -22.23
C CYS A 198 19.46 -4.42 -22.62
N LYS A 199 20.05 -5.00 -23.66
CA LYS A 199 21.37 -4.59 -24.17
C LYS A 199 21.31 -4.32 -25.66
#